data_AF-A0A8J8JIS5-F1
#
_entry.id   AF-A0A8J8JIS5-F1
#
_cell.length_a   1.000
_cell.length_b   1.000
_cell.length_c   1.000
_cell.angle_alpha   90.00
_cell.angle_beta   90.00
_cell.angle_gamma   90.00
#
_symmetry.space_group_name_H-M   'P 1'
#
loop_
_entity.id
_entity.type
_entity.pdbx_description
1 polymer ?
#
loop_
_entity_poly.entity_id
_entity_poly.type
_entity_poly.pdbx_seq_one_letter_code
_entity_poly.pdbx_strand_id
1 'polypeptide(L)'
;MVRDGTTEYACIGPLAREIIMTKLQQAVLHRNTVQPFFRENQKNGYLELVIPTNCLSPLEKYVLEGAGYPKKPVRVGDGIIRAFILNVRYIEQNDPELSKEIINIYNKRLEESCVGPCYKYGDNYL
;
A
#
# COMPACT_ATOMS: atom_id res chain seq x y z
N MET A 1 -36.55 -9.97 -18.41
CA MET A 1 -35.49 -8.95 -18.48
C MET A 1 -34.25 -9.55 -17.86
N VAL A 2 -33.27 -9.90 -18.69
CA VAL A 2 -31.98 -10.46 -18.25
C VAL A 2 -31.21 -9.31 -17.59
N ARG A 3 -31.08 -9.33 -16.26
CA ARG A 3 -30.13 -8.46 -15.57
C ARG A 3 -28.77 -9.12 -15.70
N ASP A 4 -27.89 -8.42 -16.39
CA ASP A 4 -26.51 -8.78 -16.67
C ASP A 4 -25.80 -9.19 -15.36
N GLY A 5 -25.32 -10.42 -15.34
CA GLY A 5 -24.81 -11.10 -14.16
C GLY A 5 -23.31 -10.90 -14.01
N THR A 6 -22.88 -9.75 -13.52
CA THR A 6 -21.59 -9.65 -12.83
C THR A 6 -21.83 -9.89 -11.35
N THR A 7 -21.82 -11.15 -10.95
CA THR A 7 -21.71 -11.53 -9.54
C THR A 7 -20.33 -11.07 -9.08
N GLU A 8 -20.23 -9.85 -8.55
CA GLU A 8 -19.01 -9.40 -7.89
C GLU A 8 -18.64 -10.44 -6.85
N TYR A 9 -17.44 -10.99 -6.95
CA TYR A 9 -16.97 -12.02 -6.04
C TYR A 9 -16.93 -11.39 -4.64
N ALA A 10 -17.87 -11.74 -3.77
CA ALA A 10 -18.06 -11.13 -2.45
C ALA A 10 -16.80 -11.16 -1.57
N CYS A 11 -15.82 -12.01 -1.90
CA CYS A 11 -14.58 -12.20 -1.18
C CYS A 11 -13.38 -11.38 -1.72
N ILE A 12 -13.54 -10.59 -2.79
CA ILE A 12 -12.42 -9.82 -3.37
C ILE A 12 -11.88 -8.79 -2.37
N GLY A 13 -12.74 -8.07 -1.65
CA GLY A 13 -12.33 -7.08 -0.65
C GLY A 13 -11.49 -7.69 0.49
N PRO A 14 -11.99 -8.72 1.20
CA PRO A 14 -11.23 -9.41 2.23
C PRO A 14 -9.89 -9.97 1.74
N LEU A 15 -9.88 -10.62 0.55
CA LEU A 15 -8.65 -11.17 -0.02
C LEU A 15 -7.64 -10.07 -0.38
N ALA A 16 -8.11 -8.94 -0.90
CA ALA A 16 -7.26 -7.78 -1.17
C ALA A 16 -6.61 -7.27 0.13
N ARG A 17 -7.36 -7.20 1.23
CA ARG A 17 -6.82 -6.81 2.54
C ARG A 17 -5.74 -7.77 3.03
N GLU A 18 -5.96 -9.09 2.93
CA GLU A 18 -4.96 -10.10 3.29
C GLU A 18 -3.67 -9.97 2.47
N ILE A 19 -3.80 -9.74 1.16
CA ILE A 19 -2.65 -9.50 0.28
C ILE A 19 -1.91 -8.24 0.73
N ILE A 20 -2.63 -7.12 0.94
CA ILE A 20 -2.04 -5.86 1.37
C ILE A 20 -1.29 -6.04 2.68
N MET A 21 -1.90 -6.71 3.67
CA MET A 21 -1.26 -6.98 4.96
C MET A 21 0.00 -7.82 4.81
N THR A 22 -0.04 -8.84 3.96
CA THR A 22 1.14 -9.68 3.70
C THR A 22 2.27 -8.86 3.07
N LYS A 23 1.98 -8.00 2.10
CA LYS A 23 2.99 -7.13 1.47
C LYS A 23 3.48 -6.03 2.40
N LEU A 24 2.60 -5.50 3.25
CA LEU A 24 2.93 -4.50 4.25
C LEU A 24 3.97 -5.02 5.25
N GLN A 25 3.85 -6.28 5.70
CA GLN A 25 4.87 -6.90 6.58
C GLN A 25 6.25 -7.00 5.91
N GLN A 26 6.28 -7.13 4.58
CA GLN A 26 7.50 -7.21 3.78
C GLN A 26 8.05 -5.82 3.40
N ALA A 27 7.35 -4.74 3.75
CA ALA A 27 7.70 -3.42 3.29
C ALA A 27 8.98 -2.88 3.94
N VAL A 28 9.82 -2.28 3.11
CA VAL A 28 11.08 -1.62 3.53
C VAL A 28 10.94 -0.10 3.52
N LEU A 29 11.84 0.60 4.23
CA LEU A 29 11.81 2.07 4.32
C LEU A 29 12.40 2.79 3.10
N HIS A 30 13.31 2.14 2.37
CA HIS A 30 13.95 2.72 1.19
C HIS A 30 13.21 2.30 -0.08
N ARG A 31 13.27 3.15 -1.12
CA ARG A 31 12.63 2.84 -2.40
C ARG A 31 13.21 1.56 -3.00
N ASN A 32 12.35 0.65 -3.43
CA ASN A 32 12.75 -0.66 -3.91
C ASN A 32 11.89 -1.07 -5.13
N THR A 33 12.49 -1.73 -6.13
CA THR A 33 11.79 -2.15 -7.36
C THR A 33 11.22 -3.57 -7.29
N VAL A 34 11.65 -4.36 -6.30
CA VAL A 34 11.32 -5.78 -6.15
C VAL A 34 10.60 -6.09 -4.84
N GLN A 35 10.60 -5.18 -3.87
CA GLN A 35 9.88 -5.31 -2.60
C GLN A 35 8.92 -4.14 -2.39
N PRO A 36 7.81 -4.35 -1.65
CA PRO A 36 6.99 -3.26 -1.15
C PRO A 36 7.83 -2.26 -0.35
N PHE A 37 7.48 -0.98 -0.41
CA PHE A 37 8.22 0.03 0.33
C PHE A 37 7.35 1.21 0.75
N PHE A 38 7.77 1.88 1.81
CA PHE A 38 7.16 3.11 2.28
C PHE A 38 7.72 4.33 1.55
N ARG A 39 6.85 5.29 1.29
CA ARG A 39 7.23 6.60 0.75
C ARG A 39 6.32 7.67 1.29
N GLU A 40 6.88 8.79 1.71
CA GLU A 40 6.10 10.01 1.91
C GLU A 40 5.96 10.76 0.58
N ASN A 41 4.72 11.07 0.22
CA ASN A 41 4.43 11.78 -1.01
C ASN A 41 4.86 13.24 -0.87
N GLN A 42 5.85 13.65 -1.67
CA GLN A 42 6.45 14.99 -1.59
C GLN A 42 5.48 16.14 -1.83
N LYS A 43 4.33 15.91 -2.48
CA LYS A 43 3.35 16.97 -2.77
C LYS A 43 2.44 17.27 -1.59
N ASN A 44 2.09 16.27 -0.79
CA ASN A 44 1.07 16.39 0.26
C ASN A 44 1.51 15.85 1.63
N GLY A 45 2.73 15.31 1.74
CA GLY A 45 3.31 14.78 2.97
C GLY A 45 2.75 13.44 3.41
N TYR A 46 1.75 12.88 2.73
CA TYR A 46 1.10 11.66 3.21
C TYR A 46 1.96 10.42 2.99
N LEU A 47 1.95 9.55 4.00
CA LEU A 47 2.53 8.22 3.90
C LEU A 47 1.79 7.38 2.86
N GLU A 48 2.57 6.74 2.00
CA GLU A 48 2.11 5.82 0.98
C GLU A 48 2.86 4.49 1.11
N LEU A 49 2.11 3.39 1.09
CA LEU A 49 2.65 2.07 0.83
C LEU A 49 2.65 1.86 -0.69
N VAL A 50 3.83 1.61 -1.25
CA VAL A 50 4.01 1.31 -2.67
C VAL A 50 4.28 -0.18 -2.83
N ILE A 51 3.44 -0.87 -3.60
CA ILE A 51 3.58 -2.30 -3.87
C ILE A 51 3.93 -2.48 -5.36
N PRO A 52 5.21 -2.68 -5.71
CA PRO A 52 5.62 -2.95 -7.09
C PRO A 52 4.85 -4.13 -7.68
N THR A 53 4.41 -4.02 -8.92
CA THR A 53 3.73 -5.15 -9.59
C THR A 53 4.64 -6.39 -9.74
N ASN A 54 5.95 -6.21 -9.63
CA ASN A 54 6.92 -7.29 -9.74
C ASN A 54 6.92 -8.21 -8.51
N CYS A 55 6.48 -7.72 -7.34
CA CYS A 55 6.40 -8.53 -6.11
C CYS A 55 5.05 -9.22 -5.93
N LEU A 56 4.19 -9.16 -6.94
CA LEU A 56 2.86 -9.74 -6.96
C LEU A 56 2.78 -10.85 -8.02
N SER A 57 2.15 -11.96 -7.65
CA SER A 57 1.69 -12.98 -8.57
C SER A 57 0.58 -12.41 -9.50
N PRO A 58 0.30 -13.06 -10.64
CA PRO A 58 -0.80 -12.66 -11.51
C PRO A 58 -2.14 -12.57 -10.77
N LEU A 59 -2.44 -13.53 -9.89
CA LEU A 59 -3.68 -13.56 -9.12
C LEU A 59 -3.79 -12.37 -8.16
N GLU A 60 -2.71 -12.07 -7.41
CA GLU A 60 -2.71 -10.94 -6.50
C GLU A 60 -2.96 -9.61 -7.24
N LYS A 61 -2.42 -9.45 -8.45
CA LYS A 61 -2.69 -8.26 -9.29
C LYS A 61 -4.17 -8.14 -9.63
N TYR A 62 -4.78 -9.24 -10.08
CA TYR A 62 -6.21 -9.26 -10.43
C TYR A 62 -7.10 -8.94 -9.23
N VAL A 63 -6.77 -9.48 -8.05
CA VAL A 63 -7.53 -9.21 -6.82
C VAL A 63 -7.45 -7.74 -6.45
N LEU A 64 -6.25 -7.15 -6.45
CA LEU A 64 -6.09 -5.73 -6.11
C LEU A 64 -6.79 -4.81 -7.12
N GLU A 65 -6.73 -5.13 -8.42
CA GLU A 65 -7.47 -4.39 -9.44
C GLU A 65 -8.99 -4.53 -9.28
N GLY A 66 -9.48 -5.74 -9.03
CA GLY A 66 -10.89 -6.02 -8.79
C GLY A 66 -11.42 -5.36 -7.53
N ALA A 67 -10.57 -5.19 -6.51
CA ALA A 67 -10.89 -4.44 -5.29
C ALA A 67 -10.80 -2.91 -5.46
N GLY A 68 -10.52 -2.42 -6.68
CA GLY A 68 -10.52 -0.99 -6.99
C GLY A 68 -9.19 -0.27 -6.72
N TYR A 69 -8.10 -0.99 -6.44
CA TYR A 69 -6.78 -0.37 -6.28
C TYR A 69 -6.12 -0.14 -7.66
N PRO A 70 -5.86 1.11 -8.09
CA PRO A 70 -5.32 1.37 -9.41
C PRO A 70 -3.79 1.17 -9.47
N LYS A 71 -3.32 0.56 -10.56
CA LYS A 71 -1.88 0.56 -10.92
C LYS A 71 -1.48 1.95 -11.39
N LYS A 72 -0.40 2.50 -10.81
CA LYS A 72 0.17 3.81 -11.17
C LYS A 72 1.65 3.67 -11.52
N PRO A 73 2.17 4.49 -12.46
CA PRO A 73 3.59 4.60 -12.67
C PRO A 73 4.25 5.32 -11.47
N VAL A 74 5.35 4.77 -10.98
CA VAL A 74 6.13 5.32 -9.86
C VAL A 74 7.58 5.42 -10.28
N ARG A 75 8.19 6.60 -10.07
CA ARG A 75 9.62 6.80 -10.29
C ARG A 75 10.41 6.26 -9.09
N VAL A 76 11.35 5.37 -9.36
CA VAL A 76 12.28 4.79 -8.39
C VAL A 76 13.69 4.94 -8.95
N GLY A 77 14.48 5.85 -8.38
CA GLY A 77 15.76 6.28 -8.95
C GLY A 77 15.56 6.87 -10.36
N ASP A 78 16.31 6.34 -11.31
CA ASP A 78 16.24 6.72 -12.73
C ASP A 78 15.18 5.94 -13.52
N GLY A 79 14.57 4.92 -12.91
CA GLY A 79 13.57 4.06 -13.54
C GLY A 79 12.13 4.44 -13.20
N ILE A 80 11.20 3.94 -14.02
CA ILE A 80 9.76 3.98 -13.77
C ILE A 80 9.25 2.54 -13.66
N ILE A 81 8.55 2.24 -12.57
CA ILE A 81 7.89 0.95 -12.35
C ILE A 81 6.37 1.12 -12.30
N ARG A 82 5.61 0.06 -12.58
CA ARG A 82 4.18 0.01 -12.23
C ARG A 82 4.01 -0.55 -10.84
N ALA A 83 3.21 0.13 -10.01
CA ALA A 83 2.94 -0.27 -8.64
C ALA A 83 1.49 0.06 -8.25
N PHE A 84 0.98 -0.64 -7.25
CA PHE A 84 -0.21 -0.19 -6.51
C PHE A 84 0.24 0.79 -5.43
N ILE A 85 -0.45 1.92 -5.30
CA ILE A 85 -0.13 2.96 -4.32
C ILE A 85 -1.28 3.09 -3.34
N LEU A 86 -1.00 2.79 -2.09
CA LEU A 86 -1.92 2.83 -0.98
C LEU A 86 -1.60 4.08 -0.15
N ASN A 87 -2.37 5.14 -0.35
CA ASN A 87 -2.22 6.37 0.42
C ASN A 87 -3.02 6.26 1.71
N VAL A 88 -2.33 6.41 2.84
CA VAL A 88 -2.90 6.17 4.17
C VAL A 88 -4.13 7.04 4.43
N ARG A 89 -4.12 8.32 4.02
CA ARG A 89 -5.26 9.23 4.20
C ARG A 89 -6.49 8.83 3.39
N TYR A 90 -6.31 8.33 2.16
CA TYR A 90 -7.45 7.82 1.37
C TYR A 90 -7.96 6.49 1.91
N ILE A 91 -7.07 5.65 2.43
CA ILE A 91 -7.43 4.39 3.06
C ILE A 91 -8.21 4.64 4.33
N GLU A 92 -7.80 5.58 5.18
CA GLU A 92 -8.47 5.88 6.44
C GLU A 92 -9.97 6.17 6.29
N GLN A 93 -10.36 6.86 5.22
CA GLN A 93 -11.75 7.19 4.93
C GLN A 93 -12.64 5.95 4.69
N ASN A 94 -12.04 4.84 4.23
CA ASN A 94 -12.76 3.63 3.85
C ASN A 94 -12.46 2.44 4.78
N ASP A 95 -11.23 2.37 5.30
CA ASP A 95 -10.68 1.31 6.14
C ASP A 95 -9.66 1.90 7.15
N PRO A 96 -10.16 2.49 8.26
CA PRO A 96 -9.32 3.13 9.26
C PRO A 96 -8.40 2.16 10.01
N GLU A 97 -8.76 0.87 10.07
CA GLU A 97 -7.91 -0.13 10.70
C GLU A 97 -6.67 -0.43 9.85
N LEU A 98 -6.86 -0.63 8.55
CA LEU A 98 -5.74 -0.83 7.63
C LEU A 98 -4.81 0.39 7.62
N SER A 99 -5.38 1.60 7.63
CA SER A 99 -4.61 2.85 7.78
C SER A 99 -3.70 2.81 9.01
N LYS A 100 -4.26 2.49 10.18
CA LYS A 100 -3.50 2.37 11.44
C LYS A 100 -2.41 1.30 11.36
N GLU A 101 -2.69 0.14 10.77
CA GLU A 101 -1.68 -0.92 10.62
C GLU A 101 -0.51 -0.49 9.73
N ILE A 102 -0.78 0.23 8.63
CA ILE A 102 0.27 0.78 7.76
C ILE A 102 1.17 1.73 8.55
N ILE A 103 0.58 2.66 9.31
CA ILE A 103 1.34 3.62 10.14
C ILE A 103 2.15 2.89 11.22
N ASN A 104 1.55 1.93 11.91
CA ASN A 104 2.20 1.18 12.98
C ASN A 104 3.42 0.42 12.47
N ILE A 105 3.30 -0.25 11.32
CA ILE A 105 4.43 -0.99 10.73
C ILE A 105 5.50 -0.02 10.23
N TYR A 106 5.13 1.09 9.59
CA TYR A 106 6.09 2.12 9.20
C TYR A 106 6.90 2.63 10.40
N ASN A 107 6.22 3.04 11.48
CA ASN A 107 6.84 3.55 12.69
C ASN A 107 7.73 2.49 13.36
N LYS A 108 7.28 1.23 13.43
CA LYS A 108 8.09 0.12 13.93
C LYS A 108 9.37 -0.06 13.11
N ARG A 109 9.27 -0.04 11.77
CA ARG A 109 10.45 -0.14 10.89
C ARG A 109 11.40 1.04 11.06
N LEU A 110 10.89 2.26 11.24
CA LEU A 110 11.70 3.44 11.53
C LEU A 110 12.50 3.24 12.82
N GLU A 111 11.85 2.82 13.90
CA GLU A 111 12.48 2.53 15.18
C GLU A 111 13.58 1.46 15.05
N GLU A 112 13.32 0.39 14.29
CA GLU A 112 14.30 -0.67 14.00
C GLU A 112 15.49 -0.17 13.16
N SER A 113 15.31 0.89 12.36
CA SER A 113 16.31 1.40 11.42
C SER A 113 17.16 2.55 11.97
N CYS A 114 16.73 3.26 13.00
CA CYS A 114 17.48 4.40 13.52
C CYS A 114 18.53 3.98 14.57
N VAL A 115 19.69 4.62 14.49
CA VAL A 115 20.63 4.75 15.62
C VAL A 115 20.44 6.15 16.21
N GLY A 116 19.31 6.41 16.88
CA GLY A 116 18.97 7.74 17.45
C GLY A 116 17.47 8.06 17.43
N PRO A 117 17.02 9.22 17.95
CA PRO A 117 15.60 9.57 18.02
C PRO A 117 15.00 9.75 16.62
N CYS A 118 14.11 8.84 16.21
CA CYS A 118 13.35 8.97 14.96
C CYS A 118 12.11 9.85 15.16
N TYR A 119 11.83 10.71 14.19
CA TYR A 119 10.52 11.33 14.06
C TYR A 119 9.50 10.27 13.62
N LYS A 120 8.47 10.03 14.44
CA LYS A 120 7.37 9.11 14.09
C LYS A 120 6.36 9.81 13.18
N TYR A 121 5.78 9.05 12.27
CA TYR A 121 4.58 9.50 11.55
C TYR A 121 3.42 9.52 12.55
N GLY A 122 2.89 10.70 12.84
CA GLY A 122 1.88 10.93 13.88
C GLY A 122 0.49 11.26 13.33
N ASP A 123 -0.52 11.17 14.20
CA ASP A 123 -1.94 11.38 13.87
C ASP A 123 -2.27 12.79 13.37
N ASN A 124 -1.38 13.77 13.56
CA ASN A 124 -1.55 15.14 13.06
C ASN A 124 -1.48 15.26 11.52
N TYR A 125 -1.12 14.19 10.81
CA TYR A 125 -1.05 14.12 9.35
C TYR A 125 -2.23 13.36 8.72
N LEU A 126 -3.22 12.95 9.52
CA LEU A 126 -4.46 12.30 9.07
C LEU A 126 -5.52 13.36 8.73
#